data_AF-A0A354T8J9-F1
#
_entry.id   AF-A0A354T8J9-F1
#
_cell.length_a   1.000
_cell.length_b   1.000
_cell.length_c   1.000
_cell.angle_alpha   90.00
_cell.angle_beta   90.00
_cell.angle_gamma   90.00
#
_symmetry.space_group_name_H-M   'P 1'
#
loop_
_entity.id
_entity.type
_entity.pdbx_description
1 polymer ?
#
loop_
_entity_poly.entity_id
_entity_poly.type
_entity_poly.pdbx_seq_one_letter_code
_entity_poly.pdbx_strand_id
1 'polypeptide(L)'
;MLVGCEAGPWLQRRNAGPTGLLSATSRQEPALSGQGRWLASVVERDGRATLLLQEQPSGRVVRLRHFQNHQPHSSPSLSWNGRYVAALVQQGNQRLPLIEDRATGAVHRLPLPADRTAVRLSLAPEGRRLAVQVAQGGQWRVQLFDLSTLLEPDLPGGIALQGGGLGTTP
;
A
#
# COMPACT_ATOMS: atom_id res chain seq x y z
N MET A 1 -43.69 2.12 25.37
CA MET A 1 -42.50 2.96 25.13
C MET A 1 -41.31 2.04 25.01
N LEU A 2 -40.71 1.93 23.82
CA LEU A 2 -39.46 1.19 23.63
C LEU A 2 -38.32 2.21 23.62
N VAL A 3 -37.45 2.11 24.61
CA VAL A 3 -36.29 2.99 24.81
C VAL A 3 -35.24 2.65 23.76
N GLY A 4 -34.87 3.65 22.96
CA GLY A 4 -33.85 3.54 21.93
C GLY A 4 -32.48 3.29 22.54
N CYS A 5 -31.69 2.44 21.88
CA CYS A 5 -30.30 2.21 22.21
C CYS A 5 -29.50 3.48 21.91
N GLU A 6 -29.11 4.20 22.96
CA GLU A 6 -28.20 5.33 22.89
C GLU A 6 -26.78 4.79 22.62
N ALA A 7 -26.33 4.91 21.37
CA ALA A 7 -24.95 4.61 21.03
C ALA A 7 -24.04 5.69 21.67
N GLY A 8 -23.31 5.30 22.71
CA GLY A 8 -22.38 6.19 23.43
C GLY A 8 -21.23 6.76 22.57
N PRO A 9 -20.38 7.63 23.13
CA PRO A 9 -19.38 8.46 22.43
C PRO A 9 -18.18 7.72 21.79
N TRP A 10 -18.30 6.42 21.52
CA TRP A 10 -17.16 5.51 21.41
C TRP A 10 -16.63 5.21 20.01
N LEU A 11 -17.20 5.79 18.94
CA LEU A 11 -16.58 5.71 17.61
C LEU A 11 -16.83 7.02 16.85
N GLN A 12 -15.89 7.95 16.94
CA GLN A 12 -15.81 9.10 16.03
C GLN A 12 -15.58 8.56 14.60
N ARG A 13 -16.67 8.22 13.93
CA ARG A 13 -16.68 7.78 12.54
C ARG A 13 -16.50 9.01 11.66
N ARG A 14 -15.39 9.04 10.93
CA ARG A 14 -15.09 10.07 9.94
C ARG A 14 -14.93 9.41 8.57
N ASN A 15 -15.60 9.97 7.56
CA ASN A 15 -15.33 9.62 6.18
C ASN A 15 -13.95 10.17 5.79
N ALA A 16 -13.05 9.29 5.35
CA ALA A 16 -11.72 9.68 4.86
C ALA A 16 -11.80 10.18 3.40
N GLY A 17 -12.75 11.07 3.11
CA GLY A 17 -12.93 11.70 1.81
C GLY A 17 -11.81 12.72 1.52
N PRO A 18 -11.52 13.01 0.25
CA PRO A 18 -10.60 14.08 -0.07
C PRO A 18 -11.29 15.41 0.25
N THR A 19 -10.56 16.42 0.68
CA THR A 19 -11.13 17.77 0.84
C THR A 19 -11.31 18.40 -0.55
N GLY A 20 -12.56 18.52 -1.05
CA GLY A 20 -12.89 19.22 -2.31
C GLY A 20 -14.01 18.57 -3.16
N LEU A 21 -14.27 19.15 -4.34
CA LEU A 21 -15.37 18.79 -5.29
C LEU A 21 -15.40 17.33 -5.80
N LEU A 22 -14.42 16.49 -5.43
CA LEU A 22 -14.31 15.08 -5.83
C LEU A 22 -14.88 14.10 -4.77
N SER A 23 -15.73 14.59 -3.86
CA SER A 23 -16.29 13.84 -2.73
C SER A 23 -17.19 12.65 -3.11
N ALA A 24 -17.48 12.41 -4.39
CA ALA A 24 -18.49 11.44 -4.85
C ALA A 24 -17.95 10.19 -5.57
N THR A 25 -16.63 9.99 -5.68
CA THR A 25 -16.09 8.80 -6.36
C THR A 25 -16.12 7.58 -5.44
N SER A 26 -16.64 6.45 -5.94
CA SER A 26 -16.55 5.15 -5.25
C SER A 26 -15.09 4.83 -4.91
N ARG A 27 -14.85 4.39 -3.67
CA ARG A 27 -13.52 4.06 -3.14
C ARG A 27 -13.52 2.61 -2.70
N GLN A 28 -12.53 1.87 -3.15
CA GLN A 28 -12.40 0.45 -2.88
C GLN A 28 -10.99 0.14 -2.35
N GLU A 29 -10.84 -1.06 -1.78
CA GLU A 29 -9.55 -1.62 -1.37
C GLU A 29 -8.70 -0.66 -0.51
N PRO A 30 -9.20 -0.26 0.68
CA PRO A 30 -8.46 0.66 1.55
C PRO A 30 -7.18 0.00 2.10
N ALA A 31 -6.10 0.78 2.18
CA ALA A 31 -4.87 0.39 2.86
C ALA A 31 -4.32 1.56 3.68
N LEU A 32 -4.10 1.33 4.97
CA LEU A 32 -3.61 2.34 5.91
C LEU A 32 -2.11 2.09 6.21
N SER A 33 -1.31 3.15 6.23
CA SER A 33 0.08 3.06 6.72
C SER A 33 0.10 2.71 8.20
N GLY A 34 1.17 2.07 8.68
CA GLY A 34 1.31 1.69 10.09
C GLY A 34 1.12 2.86 11.07
N GLN A 35 1.59 4.06 10.71
CA GLN A 35 1.42 5.28 11.53
C GLN A 35 0.04 5.96 11.39
N GLY A 36 -0.86 5.44 10.56
CA GLY A 36 -2.21 5.99 10.34
C GLY A 36 -2.30 7.30 9.52
N ARG A 37 -1.18 7.97 9.22
CA ARG A 37 -1.16 9.25 8.47
C ARG A 37 -1.50 9.12 6.99
N TRP A 38 -1.28 7.95 6.38
CA TRP A 38 -1.53 7.76 4.96
C TRP A 38 -2.59 6.69 4.72
N LEU A 39 -3.55 7.01 3.86
CA LEU A 39 -4.55 6.08 3.38
C LEU A 39 -4.44 5.99 1.85
N ALA A 40 -4.22 4.78 1.36
CA ALA A 40 -4.34 4.44 -0.04
C ALA A 40 -5.72 3.84 -0.31
N SER A 41 -6.27 4.11 -1.48
CA SER A 41 -7.55 3.56 -1.95
C SER A 41 -7.56 3.49 -3.46
N VAL A 42 -8.30 2.54 -4.03
CA VAL A 42 -8.55 2.46 -5.46
C VAL A 42 -9.84 3.23 -5.77
N VAL A 43 -9.78 4.09 -6.77
CA VAL A 43 -10.93 4.86 -7.28
C VAL A 43 -11.10 4.61 -8.76
N GLU A 44 -12.31 4.72 -9.26
CA GLU A 44 -12.55 4.69 -10.70
C GLU A 44 -12.40 6.09 -11.29
N ARG A 45 -11.50 6.24 -12.26
CA ARG A 45 -11.28 7.49 -12.99
C ARG A 45 -11.20 7.19 -14.48
N ASP A 46 -12.05 7.80 -15.28
CA ASP A 46 -12.11 7.61 -16.74
C ASP A 46 -12.22 6.12 -17.14
N GLY A 47 -13.02 5.34 -16.40
CA GLY A 47 -13.20 3.90 -16.61
C GLY A 47 -11.99 3.05 -16.21
N ARG A 48 -11.01 3.62 -15.50
CA ARG A 48 -9.79 2.92 -15.06
C ARG A 48 -9.63 2.98 -13.55
N ALA A 49 -9.43 1.82 -12.94
CA ALA A 49 -9.05 1.71 -11.54
C ALA A 49 -7.71 2.42 -11.30
N THR A 50 -7.73 3.47 -10.48
CA THR A 50 -6.62 4.40 -10.25
C THR A 50 -6.29 4.44 -8.76
N LEU A 51 -4.99 4.43 -8.45
CA LEU A 51 -4.52 4.47 -7.07
C LEU A 51 -4.54 5.92 -6.58
N LEU A 52 -5.20 6.14 -5.45
CA LEU A 52 -5.22 7.41 -4.74
C LEU A 52 -4.46 7.26 -3.43
N LEU A 53 -3.51 8.15 -3.17
CA LEU A 53 -2.89 8.30 -1.86
C LEU A 53 -3.34 9.61 -1.23
N GLN A 54 -3.77 9.56 0.03
CA GLN A 54 -4.26 10.72 0.77
C GLN A 54 -3.67 10.77 2.18
N GLU A 55 -3.37 11.99 2.62
CA GLU A 55 -2.97 12.31 3.99
C GLU A 55 -4.20 12.36 4.91
N GLN A 56 -4.05 11.83 6.12
CA GLN A 56 -5.05 11.83 7.17
C GLN A 56 -4.56 12.71 8.35
N PRO A 57 -5.45 13.48 9.00
CA PRO A 57 -6.89 13.62 8.70
C PRO A 57 -7.21 14.67 7.63
N SER A 58 -6.20 15.35 7.06
CA SER A 58 -6.41 16.51 6.19
C SER A 58 -7.22 16.21 4.93
N GLY A 59 -7.18 14.97 4.42
CA GLY A 59 -7.79 14.57 3.15
C GLY A 59 -6.97 15.00 1.92
N ARG A 60 -5.78 15.56 2.12
CA ARG A 60 -4.93 16.07 1.04
C ARG A 60 -4.42 14.91 0.18
N VAL A 61 -4.75 14.94 -1.11
CA VAL A 61 -4.28 13.96 -2.07
C VAL A 61 -2.81 14.21 -2.42
N VAL A 62 -2.01 13.15 -2.43
CA VAL A 62 -0.60 13.17 -2.81
C VAL A 62 -0.41 12.42 -4.12
N ARG A 63 0.30 13.05 -5.05
CA ARG A 63 0.61 12.48 -6.36
C ARG A 63 1.68 11.40 -6.21
N LEU A 64 1.40 10.24 -6.78
CA LEU A 64 2.36 9.17 -6.98
C LEU A 64 2.99 9.30 -8.36
N ARG A 65 4.32 9.23 -8.44
CA ARG A 65 5.08 9.52 -9.67
C ARG A 65 4.91 8.40 -10.69
N HIS A 66 4.90 7.15 -10.23
CA HIS A 66 5.03 5.98 -11.09
C HIS A 66 3.72 5.24 -11.36
N PHE A 67 2.65 5.59 -10.64
CA PHE A 67 1.32 4.99 -10.78
C PHE A 67 0.41 5.72 -11.79
N GLN A 68 0.92 6.56 -12.68
CA GLN A 68 0.04 7.34 -13.58
C GLN A 68 -0.21 6.71 -14.94
N ASN A 69 0.64 5.77 -15.37
CA ASN A 69 0.62 5.23 -16.74
C ASN A 69 0.49 3.70 -16.79
N HIS A 70 0.13 3.06 -15.67
CA HIS A 70 0.12 1.60 -15.53
C HIS A 70 -1.21 1.07 -14.95
N GLN A 71 -2.32 1.70 -15.33
CA GLN A 71 -3.67 1.29 -14.97
C GLN A 71 -4.10 0.00 -15.70
N PRO A 72 -5.02 -0.80 -15.12
CA PRO A 72 -5.67 -0.61 -13.82
C PRO A 72 -4.76 -0.93 -12.63
N HIS A 73 -4.95 -0.21 -11.52
CA HIS A 73 -4.30 -0.49 -10.25
C HIS A 73 -5.21 -1.27 -9.31
N SER A 74 -4.62 -2.07 -8.42
CA SER A 74 -5.35 -2.88 -7.44
C SER A 74 -4.44 -3.33 -6.30
N SER A 75 -5.04 -3.81 -5.22
CA SER A 75 -4.41 -4.32 -4.01
C SER A 75 -3.34 -3.38 -3.44
N PRO A 76 -3.68 -2.13 -3.08
CA PRO A 76 -2.72 -1.23 -2.47
C PRO A 76 -2.24 -1.72 -1.11
N SER A 77 -1.00 -1.38 -0.76
CA SER A 77 -0.40 -1.63 0.54
C SER A 77 0.65 -0.57 0.87
N LEU A 78 0.80 -0.24 2.15
CA LEU A 78 1.64 0.86 2.63
C LEU A 78 2.58 0.35 3.72
N SER A 79 3.81 0.84 3.71
CA SER A 79 4.74 0.66 4.83
C SER A 79 4.39 1.54 6.03
N TRP A 80 5.15 1.43 7.13
CA TRP A 80 4.87 2.08 8.40
C TRP A 80 4.67 3.59 8.29
N ASN A 81 5.67 4.33 7.79
CA ASN A 81 5.59 5.78 7.59
C ASN A 81 4.90 6.14 6.26
N GLY A 82 4.44 5.14 5.50
CA GLY A 82 3.94 5.28 4.14
C GLY A 82 5.01 5.76 3.15
N ARG A 83 6.30 5.51 3.45
CA ARG A 83 7.42 5.77 2.53
C ARG A 83 7.28 4.92 1.27
N TYR A 84 7.00 3.64 1.45
CA TYR A 84 6.77 2.71 0.36
C TYR A 84 5.29 2.55 0.09
N VAL A 85 4.93 2.70 -1.18
CA VAL A 85 3.58 2.46 -1.69
C VAL A 85 3.64 1.32 -2.68
N ALA A 86 3.01 0.19 -2.33
CA ALA A 86 2.92 -0.97 -3.19
C ALA A 86 1.51 -1.08 -3.77
N ALA A 87 1.38 -1.43 -5.04
CA ALA A 87 0.13 -1.91 -5.62
C ALA A 87 0.42 -2.79 -6.84
N LEU A 88 -0.57 -3.57 -7.25
CA LEU A 88 -0.55 -4.28 -8.52
C LEU A 88 -0.91 -3.31 -9.65
N VAL A 89 -0.12 -3.36 -10.72
CA VAL A 89 -0.29 -2.53 -11.91
C VAL A 89 -0.37 -3.42 -13.14
N GLN A 90 -0.95 -2.91 -14.22
CA GLN A 90 -0.92 -3.55 -15.53
C GLN A 90 0.18 -2.90 -16.39
N GLN A 91 1.15 -3.71 -16.81
CA GLN A 91 2.21 -3.29 -17.72
C GLN A 91 2.23 -4.20 -18.94
N GLY A 92 1.76 -3.68 -20.07
CA GLY A 92 1.51 -4.51 -21.26
C GLY A 92 0.51 -5.62 -20.93
N ASN A 93 0.88 -6.87 -21.21
CA ASN A 93 0.04 -8.03 -20.90
C ASN A 93 0.29 -8.65 -19.52
N GLN A 94 1.17 -8.04 -18.69
CA GLN A 94 1.53 -8.57 -17.38
C GLN A 94 0.96 -7.73 -16.24
N ARG A 95 0.42 -8.42 -15.24
CA ARG A 95 0.04 -7.83 -13.95
C ARG A 95 1.11 -8.11 -12.92
N LEU A 96 1.72 -7.06 -12.37
CA LEU A 96 2.88 -7.19 -11.49
C LEU A 96 2.83 -6.22 -10.29
N PRO A 97 3.49 -6.56 -9.16
CA PRO A 97 3.76 -5.62 -8.08
C PRO A 97 4.69 -4.47 -8.53
N LEU A 98 4.26 -3.25 -8.25
CA LEU A 98 5.05 -2.04 -8.32
C LEU A 98 5.16 -1.42 -6.92
N ILE A 99 6.37 -1.04 -6.53
CA ILE A 99 6.65 -0.33 -5.28
C ILE A 99 7.30 1.01 -5.62
N GLU A 100 6.68 2.10 -5.18
CA GLU A 100 7.26 3.45 -5.24
C GLU A 100 7.86 3.81 -3.88
N ASP A 101 9.15 4.15 -3.85
CA ASP A 101 9.78 4.82 -2.71
C ASP A 101 9.55 6.33 -2.85
N ARG A 102 8.68 6.87 -1.99
CA ARG A 102 8.32 8.29 -2.02
C ARG A 102 9.41 9.21 -1.53
N ALA A 103 10.37 8.71 -0.74
CA ALA A 103 11.47 9.52 -0.21
C ALA A 103 12.52 9.80 -1.28
N THR A 104 12.88 8.78 -2.06
CA THR A 104 13.90 8.87 -3.11
C THR A 104 13.30 9.11 -4.50
N GLY A 105 12.02 8.79 -4.69
CA GLY A 105 11.38 8.74 -6.00
C GLY A 105 11.73 7.49 -6.80
N ALA A 106 12.43 6.50 -6.21
CA ALA A 106 12.75 5.24 -6.85
C ALA A 106 11.49 4.38 -7.09
N VAL A 107 11.57 3.49 -8.07
CA VAL A 107 10.52 2.52 -8.40
C VAL A 107 11.10 1.13 -8.57
N HIS A 108 10.45 0.16 -7.94
CA HIS A 108 10.81 -1.25 -8.02
C HIS A 108 9.64 -2.02 -8.63
N ARG A 109 9.89 -2.72 -9.74
CA ARG A 109 8.92 -3.59 -10.41
C ARG A 109 9.35 -5.03 -10.17
N LEU A 110 8.42 -5.88 -9.77
CA LEU A 110 8.69 -7.28 -9.43
C LEU A 110 7.95 -8.20 -10.42
N PRO A 111 8.47 -8.42 -11.64
CA PRO A 111 7.80 -9.27 -12.61
C PRO A 111 7.69 -10.71 -12.09
N LEU A 112 6.58 -11.35 -12.41
CA LEU A 112 6.36 -12.77 -12.13
C LEU A 112 6.70 -13.62 -13.36
N PRO A 113 7.04 -14.91 -13.17
CA PRO A 113 7.04 -15.90 -14.24
C PRO A 113 5.75 -15.85 -15.09
N ALA A 114 5.88 -16.08 -16.39
CA ALA A 114 4.78 -15.89 -17.35
C ALA A 114 3.55 -16.78 -17.11
N ASP A 115 3.71 -17.90 -16.40
CA ASP A 115 2.65 -18.82 -16.00
C ASP A 115 1.90 -18.38 -14.74
N ARG A 116 2.21 -17.18 -14.20
CA ARG A 116 1.64 -16.64 -12.97
C ARG A 116 1.04 -15.27 -13.19
N THR A 117 -0.14 -15.06 -12.63
CA THR A 117 -0.82 -13.75 -12.61
C THR A 117 -0.94 -13.26 -11.18
N ALA A 118 -0.45 -12.05 -10.89
CA ALA A 118 -0.61 -11.44 -9.57
C ALA A 118 -2.08 -11.06 -9.32
N VAL A 119 -2.54 -11.26 -8.08
CA VAL A 119 -3.96 -11.16 -7.72
C VAL A 119 -4.17 -10.15 -6.61
N ARG A 120 -3.40 -10.32 -5.52
CA ARG A 120 -3.36 -9.45 -4.34
C ARG A 120 -1.93 -9.41 -3.83
N LEU A 121 -1.60 -8.35 -3.10
CA LEU A 121 -0.35 -8.21 -2.39
C LEU A 121 -0.55 -7.66 -0.98
N SER A 122 0.45 -7.88 -0.13
CA SER A 122 0.55 -7.28 1.19
C SER A 122 2.02 -6.98 1.47
N LEU A 123 2.34 -5.70 1.68
CA LEU A 123 3.66 -5.23 2.06
C LEU A 123 3.76 -5.23 3.59
N ALA A 124 4.85 -5.79 4.12
CA ALA A 124 5.12 -5.73 5.54
C ALA A 124 5.33 -4.26 5.97
N PRO A 125 4.93 -3.85 7.19
CA PRO A 125 5.09 -2.48 7.64
C PRO A 125 6.54 -1.98 7.57
N GLU A 126 7.53 -2.84 7.84
CA GLU A 126 8.95 -2.49 7.70
C GLU A 126 9.41 -2.30 6.24
N GLY A 127 8.58 -2.62 5.25
CA GLY A 127 8.88 -2.47 3.82
C GLY A 127 9.78 -3.56 3.22
N ARG A 128 10.35 -4.46 4.01
CA ARG A 128 11.38 -5.43 3.54
C ARG A 128 10.83 -6.81 3.14
N ARG A 129 9.52 -7.04 3.26
CA ARG A 129 8.88 -8.28 2.83
C ARG A 129 7.58 -7.97 2.09
N LEU A 130 7.33 -8.70 1.01
CA LEU A 130 6.08 -8.60 0.25
C LEU A 130 5.49 -10.01 0.06
N ALA A 131 4.24 -10.18 0.46
CA ALA A 131 3.46 -11.35 0.11
C ALA A 131 2.64 -11.05 -1.15
N VAL A 132 2.63 -11.95 -2.12
CA VAL A 132 1.84 -11.85 -3.34
C VAL A 132 1.03 -13.12 -3.53
N GLN A 133 -0.29 -12.98 -3.61
CA GLN A 133 -1.17 -14.04 -4.07
C GLN A 133 -1.10 -14.10 -5.60
N VAL A 134 -0.86 -15.29 -6.14
CA VAL A 134 -0.76 -15.55 -7.58
C VAL A 134 -1.75 -16.63 -8.00
N ALA A 135 -2.33 -16.48 -9.20
CA ALA A 135 -2.99 -17.56 -9.92
C ALA A 135 -1.94 -18.30 -10.76
N GLN A 136 -1.87 -19.63 -10.63
CA GLN A 136 -0.98 -20.48 -11.40
C GLN A 136 -1.69 -21.82 -11.68
N GLY A 137 -1.90 -22.17 -12.94
CA GLY A 137 -2.53 -23.46 -13.31
C GLY A 137 -3.90 -23.72 -12.67
N GLY A 138 -4.73 -22.68 -12.52
CA GLY A 138 -6.05 -22.78 -11.87
C GLY A 138 -6.02 -22.82 -10.34
N GLN A 139 -4.85 -22.73 -9.72
CA GLN A 139 -4.69 -22.73 -8.26
C GLN A 139 -4.22 -21.36 -7.75
N TRP A 140 -4.62 -21.03 -6.53
CA TRP A 140 -4.10 -19.87 -5.81
C TRP A 140 -2.89 -20.26 -4.98
N ARG A 141 -1.80 -19.50 -5.09
CA ARG A 141 -0.58 -19.69 -4.28
C ARG A 141 -0.17 -18.36 -3.68
N VAL A 142 0.60 -18.39 -2.59
CA VAL A 142 1.19 -17.19 -1.98
C VAL A 142 2.71 -17.28 -2.11
N GLN A 143 3.33 -16.18 -2.54
CA GLN A 143 4.77 -16.05 -2.71
C GLN A 143 5.28 -14.93 -1.81
N LEU A 144 6.37 -15.20 -1.10
CA LEU A 144 7.06 -14.22 -0.27
C LEU A 144 8.30 -13.73 -1.00
N PHE A 145 8.43 -12.42 -1.11
CA PHE A 145 9.58 -11.73 -1.66
C PHE A 145 10.35 -11.10 -0.51
N ASP A 146 11.65 -11.38 -0.47
CA ASP A 146 12.58 -10.65 0.36
C ASP A 146 13.03 -9.40 -0.39
N LEU A 147 12.76 -8.24 0.19
CA LEU A 147 13.12 -6.92 -0.35
C LEU A 147 14.27 -6.29 0.44
N SER A 148 14.91 -7.07 1.31
CA SER A 148 15.93 -6.63 2.25
C SER A 148 17.14 -5.94 1.61
N THR A 149 17.45 -6.30 0.38
CA THR A 149 18.55 -5.77 -0.45
C THR A 149 18.10 -4.63 -1.37
N LEU A 150 16.80 -4.47 -1.57
CA LEU A 150 16.21 -3.46 -2.46
C LEU A 150 15.73 -2.23 -1.70
N LEU A 151 15.21 -2.42 -0.49
CA LEU A 151 14.52 -1.41 0.31
C LEU A 151 15.14 -1.28 1.69
N GLU A 152 15.35 -0.04 2.11
CA GLU A 152 15.68 0.29 3.49
C GLU A 152 14.49 0.00 4.40
N PRO A 153 14.70 -0.40 5.67
CA PRO A 153 13.60 -0.63 6.59
C PRO A 153 12.84 0.67 6.89
N ASP A 154 11.50 0.62 6.80
CA ASP A 154 10.60 1.71 7.20
C ASP A 154 10.08 1.46 8.62
N LEU A 155 10.84 1.92 9.62
CA LEU A 155 10.56 1.65 11.03
C LEU A 155 9.76 2.79 11.70
N PRO A 156 9.04 2.49 12.80
CA PRO A 156 8.56 3.52 13.72
C PRO A 156 9.71 4.40 14.19
N GLY A 157 9.49 5.70 14.30
CA GLY A 157 10.44 6.59 14.94
C GLY A 157 10.74 6.13 16.37
N GLY A 158 12.02 6.05 16.73
CA GLY A 158 12.46 5.66 18.09
C GLY A 158 12.89 4.20 18.27
N ILE A 159 12.79 3.34 17.23
CA ILE A 159 13.48 2.04 17.27
C ILE A 159 14.94 2.26 16.89
N ALA A 160 15.83 2.24 17.89
CA ALA A 160 17.25 2.16 17.61
C ALA A 160 17.49 0.89 16.79
N LEU A 161 18.08 1.01 15.60
CA LEU A 161 18.66 -0.14 14.93
C LEU A 161 19.72 -0.66 15.91
N GLN A 162 19.45 -1.81 16.53
CA GLN A 162 20.42 -2.49 17.37
C GLN A 162 21.49 -3.04 16.43
N GLY A 163 22.38 -2.14 15.98
CA GLY A 163 23.54 -2.45 15.19
C GLY A 163 24.42 -3.37 16.01
N GLY A 164 24.52 -4.62 15.56
CA GLY A 164 25.31 -5.65 16.20
C GLY A 164 26.76 -5.21 16.34
N GLY A 165 27.15 -4.85 17.55
CA GLY A 165 28.54 -4.88 17.97
C GLY A 165 28.92 -6.32 18.26
N LEU A 166 29.42 -7.03 17.24
CA LEU A 166 30.31 -8.17 17.44
C LEU A 166 31.66 -7.78 16.86
N GLY A 167 32.54 -7.32 17.75
CA GLY A 167 33.96 -7.09 17.51
C GLY A 167 34.68 -7.39 18.80
N THR A 168 35.21 -8.59 18.87
CA THR A 168 36.00 -9.18 19.96
C THR A 168 37.25 -8.37 20.31
N THR A 169 37.61 -8.44 21.60
CA THR A 169 38.90 -8.27 22.31
C THR A 169 40.19 -7.92 21.52
N PRO A 170 41.14 -7.23 22.17
CA PRO A 170 42.17 -7.95 22.95
C PRO A 170 42.03 -7.80 24.47
#